data_AF-A0A067SK17-F1
#
_entry.id   AF-A0A067SK17-F1
#
_cell.length_a   1.000
_cell.length_b   1.000
_cell.length_c   1.000
_cell.angle_alpha   90.00
_cell.angle_beta   90.00
_cell.angle_gamma   90.00
#
_symmetry.space_group_name_H-M   'P 1'
#
loop_
_entity.id
_entity.type
_entity.pdbx_description
1 polymer ?
#
loop_
_entity_poly.entity_id
_entity_poly.type
_entity_poly.pdbx_seq_one_letter_code
_entity_poly.pdbx_strand_id
1 'polypeptide(L)'
;AFHNSGHRFDPPKCHPKTRLKVLEKIHNWIDGTEQPNEPVMWVNGAAGVGKSAIAQSMAERLAAEKRLLASYFFSRTDPFRNKADSLVPTIAYHAALHIPALKEPITRAITRDPLIFKLSIDAQFSTLLTEPIQNLADSGYFQFPASPRVVIIDGLDECSAPEAQVAILMAITNALRMARLPLLFLIASRPESHLSGAFTSKSFHGFLSRLTLDESFSPDHDIRIFLEDQFQELKDSHPLRAYLPPSWPLPDILDTLVWKASGQFIYASTVIKY
;
A
#
# COMPACT_ATOMS: atom_id res chain seq x y z
N ALA A 1 6.67 -7.70 -4.07
CA ALA A 1 6.49 -7.50 -5.54
C ALA A 1 5.98 -6.09 -5.81
N PHE A 2 6.22 -5.57 -7.02
CA PHE A 2 5.77 -4.24 -7.45
C PHE A 2 4.28 -4.19 -7.76
N HIS A 3 3.73 -2.99 -7.90
CA HIS A 3 2.36 -2.78 -8.37
C HIS A 3 2.12 -3.36 -9.78
N ASN A 4 3.14 -3.36 -10.65
CA ASN A 4 3.07 -3.84 -12.05
C ASN A 4 3.83 -5.16 -12.29
N SER A 5 4.14 -5.92 -11.24
CA SER A 5 4.85 -7.20 -11.37
C SER A 5 3.96 -8.29 -11.94
N GLY A 6 4.48 -9.10 -12.88
CA GLY A 6 3.78 -10.27 -13.41
C GLY A 6 3.40 -11.32 -12.36
N HIS A 7 4.11 -11.36 -11.22
CA HIS A 7 3.76 -12.21 -10.06
C HIS A 7 2.48 -11.77 -9.34
N ARG A 8 1.87 -10.66 -9.76
CA ARG A 8 0.61 -10.11 -9.25
C ARG A 8 -0.42 -9.96 -10.36
N PHE A 9 -0.39 -10.84 -11.37
CA PHE A 9 -1.38 -10.84 -12.45
C PHE A 9 -2.81 -10.76 -11.88
N ASP A 10 -3.59 -9.82 -12.41
CA ASP A 10 -4.87 -9.35 -11.87
C ASP A 10 -4.81 -8.95 -10.37
N PRO A 11 -4.02 -7.92 -10.02
CA PRO A 11 -3.87 -7.52 -8.63
C PRO A 11 -5.20 -6.95 -8.12
N PRO A 12 -5.55 -7.16 -6.84
CA PRO A 12 -6.76 -6.56 -6.29
C PRO A 12 -6.67 -5.04 -6.42
N LYS A 13 -7.72 -4.41 -6.95
CA LYS A 13 -7.87 -2.96 -7.08
C LYS A 13 -9.23 -2.55 -6.52
N CYS A 14 -9.36 -1.29 -6.10
CA CYS A 14 -10.68 -0.76 -5.80
C CYS A 14 -11.54 -0.83 -7.07
N HIS A 15 -12.74 -1.40 -6.93
CA HIS A 15 -13.74 -1.38 -8.00
C HIS A 15 -14.07 0.07 -8.36
N PRO A 16 -14.34 0.40 -9.64
CA PRO A 16 -14.76 1.74 -10.02
C PRO A 16 -15.86 2.28 -9.09
N LYS A 17 -15.75 3.57 -8.72
CA LYS A 17 -16.67 4.28 -7.83
C LYS A 17 -16.75 3.79 -6.38
N THR A 18 -15.91 2.83 -5.97
CA THR A 18 -15.82 2.38 -4.57
C THR A 18 -14.64 3.01 -3.85
N ARG A 19 -14.68 3.05 -2.51
CA ARG A 19 -13.59 3.51 -1.64
C ARG A 19 -13.10 4.94 -1.92
N LEU A 20 -13.90 5.75 -2.61
CA LEU A 20 -13.51 7.09 -3.08
C LEU A 20 -13.06 7.98 -1.93
N LYS A 21 -13.81 8.01 -0.82
CA LYS A 21 -13.47 8.79 0.37
C LYS A 21 -12.12 8.39 0.98
N VAL A 22 -11.80 7.10 0.97
CA VAL A 22 -10.52 6.59 1.48
C VAL A 22 -9.39 7.02 0.56
N LEU A 23 -9.56 6.83 -0.75
CA LEU A 23 -8.56 7.20 -1.75
C LEU A 23 -8.29 8.71 -1.75
N GLU A 24 -9.34 9.52 -1.63
CA GLU A 24 -9.25 10.98 -1.51
C GLU A 24 -8.52 11.39 -0.24
N LYS A 25 -8.84 10.78 0.91
CA LYS A 25 -8.15 11.05 2.17
C LYS A 25 -6.64 10.75 2.08
N ILE A 26 -6.26 9.62 1.49
CA ILE A 26 -4.86 9.28 1.26
C ILE A 26 -4.20 10.30 0.32
N HIS A 27 -4.89 10.70 -0.74
CA HIS A 27 -4.35 11.69 -1.69
C HIS A 27 -4.14 13.06 -1.04
N ASN A 28 -5.10 13.53 -0.23
CA ASN A 28 -5.01 14.78 0.52
C ASN A 28 -3.86 14.76 1.54
N TRP A 29 -3.64 13.62 2.18
CA TRP A 29 -2.47 13.42 3.04
C TRP A 29 -1.15 13.53 2.26
N ILE A 30 -1.06 12.92 1.06
CA ILE A 30 0.14 13.03 0.20
C ILE A 30 0.37 14.48 -0.25
N ASP A 31 -0.69 15.23 -0.51
CA ASP A 31 -0.62 16.65 -0.87
C ASP A 31 -0.35 17.58 0.33
N GLY A 32 -0.40 17.05 1.56
CA GLY A 32 -0.19 17.81 2.79
C GLY A 32 -1.36 18.73 3.17
N THR A 33 -2.56 18.51 2.60
CA THR A 33 -3.73 19.37 2.82
C THR A 33 -4.52 19.02 4.08
N GLU A 34 -4.41 17.79 4.60
CA GLU A 34 -5.08 17.38 5.85
C GLU A 34 -4.17 17.51 7.09
N GLN A 35 -2.92 17.05 7.00
CA GLN A 35 -2.00 16.95 8.15
C GLN A 35 -0.56 17.24 7.70
N PRO A 36 -0.15 18.51 7.61
CA PRO A 36 1.23 18.84 7.29
C PRO A 36 2.12 18.31 8.42
N ASN A 37 3.12 17.49 8.08
CA ASN A 37 4.20 16.95 8.93
C ASN A 37 4.06 15.51 9.46
N GLU A 38 3.09 14.71 9.02
CA GLU A 38 3.05 13.28 9.34
C GLU A 38 3.47 12.42 8.13
N PRO A 39 4.77 12.12 7.93
CA PRO A 39 5.26 11.44 6.73
C PRO A 39 4.93 9.94 6.68
N VAL A 40 4.28 9.38 7.69
CA VAL A 40 3.82 7.98 7.67
C VAL A 40 2.31 7.96 7.81
N MET A 41 1.62 7.29 6.89
CA MET A 41 0.22 6.92 7.04
C MET A 41 0.09 5.42 7.22
N TRP A 42 -0.59 5.01 8.29
CA TRP A 42 -0.94 3.62 8.53
C TRP A 42 -2.42 3.36 8.21
N VAL A 43 -2.66 2.66 7.10
CA VAL A 43 -3.96 2.14 6.70
C VAL A 43 -4.17 0.78 7.35
N ASN A 44 -5.08 0.70 8.32
CA ASN A 44 -5.30 -0.50 9.10
C ASN A 44 -6.76 -0.97 9.04
N GLY A 45 -6.98 -2.26 9.30
CA GLY A 45 -8.32 -2.84 9.30
C GLY A 45 -8.29 -4.37 9.27
N ALA A 46 -9.44 -4.99 9.43
CA ALA A 46 -9.60 -6.44 9.45
C ALA A 46 -9.17 -7.11 8.13
N ALA A 47 -9.08 -8.45 8.12
CA ALA A 47 -8.88 -9.21 6.89
C ALA A 47 -10.03 -8.96 5.92
N GLY A 48 -9.74 -8.91 4.61
CA GLY A 48 -10.79 -8.83 3.59
C GLY A 48 -11.50 -7.48 3.40
N VAL A 49 -11.16 -6.43 4.17
CA VAL A 49 -11.77 -5.09 4.00
C VAL A 49 -11.24 -4.31 2.79
N GLY A 50 -10.23 -4.82 2.08
CA GLY A 50 -9.72 -4.19 0.84
C GLY A 50 -8.47 -3.31 0.98
N LYS A 51 -7.66 -3.46 2.05
CA LYS A 51 -6.38 -2.74 2.22
C LYS A 51 -5.46 -2.83 1.00
N SER A 52 -5.20 -4.05 0.51
CA SER A 52 -4.35 -4.27 -0.66
C SER A 52 -4.91 -3.68 -1.95
N ALA A 53 -6.25 -3.65 -2.08
CA ALA A 53 -6.93 -3.02 -3.21
C ALA A 53 -6.71 -1.49 -3.20
N ILE A 54 -6.83 -0.87 -2.03
CA ILE A 54 -6.53 0.55 -1.83
C ILE A 54 -5.05 0.85 -2.14
N ALA A 55 -4.13 0.06 -1.58
CA ALA A 55 -2.69 0.23 -1.81
C ALA A 55 -2.33 0.08 -3.30
N GLN A 56 -2.95 -0.87 -4.01
CA GLN A 56 -2.77 -1.04 -5.45
C GLN A 56 -3.30 0.15 -6.25
N SER A 57 -4.55 0.56 -6.00
CA SER A 57 -5.15 1.71 -6.70
C SER A 57 -4.35 3.00 -6.49
N MET A 58 -3.85 3.22 -5.27
CA MET A 58 -2.96 4.35 -4.99
C MET A 58 -1.61 4.22 -5.70
N ALA A 59 -1.01 3.03 -5.75
CA ALA A 59 0.24 2.83 -6.48
C ALA A 59 0.10 3.15 -7.97
N GLU A 60 -0.98 2.70 -8.62
CA GLU A 60 -1.23 2.95 -10.04
C GLU A 60 -1.48 4.43 -10.32
N ARG A 61 -2.30 5.08 -9.48
CA ARG A 61 -2.55 6.51 -9.57
C ARG A 61 -1.26 7.32 -9.44
N LEU A 62 -0.48 7.07 -8.40
CA LEU A 62 0.76 7.80 -8.14
C LEU A 62 1.86 7.49 -9.17
N ALA A 63 1.86 6.30 -9.76
CA ALA A 63 2.75 5.97 -10.87
C ALA A 63 2.40 6.79 -12.11
N ALA A 64 1.10 6.92 -12.44
CA ALA A 64 0.62 7.76 -13.55
C ALA A 64 0.94 9.25 -13.30
N GLU A 65 0.85 9.71 -12.05
CA GLU A 65 1.23 11.06 -11.63
C GLU A 65 2.75 11.27 -11.52
N LYS A 66 3.57 10.22 -11.69
CA LYS A 66 5.04 10.22 -11.50
C LYS A 66 5.49 10.61 -10.08
N ARG A 67 4.64 10.38 -9.08
CA ARG A 67 4.89 10.68 -7.66
C ARG A 67 5.25 9.44 -6.83
N LEU A 68 5.00 8.24 -7.37
CA LEU A 68 5.39 6.98 -6.74
C LEU A 68 6.90 6.80 -6.85
N LEU A 69 7.60 6.72 -5.71
CA LEU A 69 9.01 6.36 -5.66
C LEU A 69 9.17 4.84 -5.73
N ALA A 70 8.41 4.11 -4.90
CA ALA A 70 8.47 2.66 -4.82
C ALA A 70 7.16 2.07 -4.30
N SER A 71 6.91 0.81 -4.62
CA SER A 71 5.85 0.03 -3.98
C SER A 71 6.30 -1.40 -3.74
N TYR A 72 5.95 -1.91 -2.56
CA TYR A 72 6.27 -3.26 -2.14
C TYR A 72 5.05 -3.93 -1.52
N PHE A 73 4.62 -5.02 -2.14
CA PHE A 73 3.51 -5.82 -1.68
C PHE A 73 4.05 -7.15 -1.16
N PHE A 74 3.94 -7.33 0.16
CA PHE A 74 4.16 -8.61 0.81
C PHE A 74 3.10 -9.62 0.36
N SER A 75 3.41 -10.91 0.51
CA SER A 75 2.46 -11.97 0.26
C SER A 75 2.81 -13.17 1.12
N ARG A 76 1.91 -13.56 2.01
CA ARG A 76 2.13 -14.67 2.95
C ARG A 76 2.42 -16.00 2.26
N THR A 77 1.83 -16.22 1.08
CA THR A 77 1.95 -17.45 0.30
C THR A 77 3.16 -17.48 -0.62
N ASP A 78 3.87 -16.37 -0.79
CA ASP A 78 5.04 -16.29 -1.66
C ASP A 78 6.34 -16.29 -0.83
N PRO A 79 7.19 -17.32 -0.95
CA PRO A 79 8.39 -17.47 -0.12
C PRO A 79 9.47 -16.40 -0.36
N PHE A 80 9.36 -15.62 -1.44
CA PHE A 80 10.25 -14.51 -1.73
C PHE A 80 9.67 -13.15 -1.30
N ARG A 81 8.36 -13.10 -0.99
CA ARG A 81 7.65 -11.89 -0.58
C ARG A 81 7.04 -11.97 0.81
N ASN A 82 7.26 -13.04 1.54
CA ASN A 82 6.93 -13.14 2.96
C ASN A 82 8.11 -12.80 3.87
N LYS A 83 9.26 -12.37 3.33
CA LYS A 83 10.44 -11.97 4.10
C LYS A 83 10.79 -10.50 3.88
N ALA A 84 11.45 -9.91 4.89
CA ALA A 84 11.90 -8.53 4.83
C ALA A 84 13.14 -8.33 3.92
N ASP A 85 13.90 -9.39 3.66
CA ASP A 85 15.21 -9.35 2.96
C ASP A 85 15.15 -8.62 1.62
N SER A 86 14.04 -8.74 0.89
CA SER A 86 13.87 -8.12 -0.42
C SER A 86 13.26 -6.72 -0.36
N LEU A 87 12.74 -6.25 0.78
CA LEU A 87 12.07 -4.95 0.89
C LEU A 87 12.98 -3.79 0.50
N VAL A 88 14.08 -3.59 1.25
CA VAL A 88 14.98 -2.45 1.04
C VAL A 88 15.67 -2.50 -0.33
N PRO A 89 16.20 -3.65 -0.80
CA PRO A 89 16.77 -3.74 -2.15
C PRO A 89 15.77 -3.37 -3.23
N THR A 90 14.52 -3.78 -3.06
CA THR A 90 13.44 -3.49 -4.00
C THR A 90 13.10 -2.00 -4.04
N ILE A 91 13.03 -1.34 -2.87
CA ILE A 91 12.82 0.12 -2.79
C ILE A 91 14.01 0.87 -3.40
N ALA A 92 15.24 0.48 -3.10
CA ALA A 92 16.45 1.13 -3.62
C ALA A 92 16.55 1.03 -5.14
N TYR A 93 16.26 -0.14 -5.69
CA TYR A 93 16.18 -0.33 -7.14
C TYR A 93 15.13 0.60 -7.76
N HIS A 94 13.93 0.68 -7.18
CA HIS A 94 12.88 1.59 -7.63
C HIS A 94 13.25 3.06 -7.52
N ALA A 95 13.92 3.45 -6.43
CA ALA A 95 14.40 4.81 -6.26
C ALA A 95 15.40 5.18 -7.38
N ALA A 96 16.34 4.29 -7.70
CA ALA A 96 17.30 4.48 -8.80
C ALA A 96 16.63 4.54 -10.19
N LEU A 97 15.52 3.82 -10.40
CA LEU A 97 14.77 3.85 -11.65
C LEU A 97 14.00 5.17 -11.84
N HIS A 98 13.28 5.62 -10.81
CA HIS A 98 12.43 6.81 -10.91
C HIS A 98 13.22 8.11 -10.73
N ILE A 99 14.34 8.05 -10.03
CA ILE A 99 15.24 9.19 -9.81
C ILE A 99 16.65 8.79 -10.28
N PRO A 100 16.99 9.06 -11.56
CA PRO A 100 18.27 8.66 -12.14
C PRO A 100 19.51 9.15 -11.37
N ALA A 101 19.40 10.28 -10.66
CA ALA A 101 20.46 10.82 -9.82
C ALA A 101 20.85 9.89 -8.64
N LEU A 102 19.96 8.98 -8.21
CA LEU A 102 20.25 8.02 -7.16
C LEU A 102 20.96 6.76 -7.66
N LYS A 103 20.98 6.52 -8.98
CA LYS A 103 21.55 5.30 -9.58
C LYS A 103 23.02 5.12 -9.22
N GLU A 104 23.81 6.17 -9.40
CA GLU A 104 25.26 6.12 -9.19
C GLU A 104 25.62 5.98 -7.70
N PRO A 105 25.07 6.78 -6.76
CA PRO A 105 25.27 6.58 -5.32
C PRO A 105 24.90 5.17 -4.82
N ILE A 106 23.74 4.65 -5.23
CA ILE A 106 23.27 3.32 -4.81
C ILE A 106 24.18 2.22 -5.38
N THR A 107 24.52 2.31 -6.67
CA THR A 107 25.41 1.31 -7.31
C THR A 107 26.80 1.32 -6.67
N ARG A 108 27.32 2.51 -6.34
CA ARG A 108 28.61 2.68 -5.67
C ARG A 108 28.60 2.05 -4.28
N ALA A 109 27.53 2.26 -3.49
CA ALA A 109 27.36 1.64 -2.18
C ALA A 109 27.37 0.11 -2.27
N ILE A 110 26.62 -0.47 -3.20
CA ILE A 110 26.56 -1.93 -3.44
C ILE A 110 27.91 -2.47 -3.91
N THR A 111 28.62 -1.75 -4.79
CA THR A 111 29.93 -2.18 -5.30
C THR A 111 30.99 -2.17 -4.21
N ARG A 112 30.91 -1.20 -3.28
CA ARG A 112 31.83 -1.07 -2.15
C ARG A 112 31.60 -2.17 -1.10
N ASP A 113 30.34 -2.52 -0.84
CA ASP A 113 29.98 -3.58 0.10
C ASP A 113 28.87 -4.49 -0.47
N PRO A 114 29.24 -5.58 -1.17
CA PRO A 114 28.28 -6.56 -1.66
C PRO A 114 27.49 -7.28 -0.56
N LEU A 115 27.99 -7.28 0.69
CA LEU A 115 27.31 -7.89 1.84
C LEU A 115 26.22 -7.00 2.42
N ILE A 116 26.00 -5.79 1.87
CA ILE A 116 24.96 -4.85 2.29
C ILE A 116 23.59 -5.53 2.45
N PHE A 117 23.24 -6.45 1.54
CA PHE A 117 21.97 -7.19 1.56
C PHE A 117 21.84 -8.24 2.67
N LYS A 118 22.92 -8.48 3.42
CA LYS A 118 22.95 -9.35 4.61
C LYS A 118 23.02 -8.55 5.91
N LEU A 119 23.19 -7.23 5.83
CA LEU A 119 23.17 -6.37 7.01
C LEU A 119 21.75 -6.20 7.54
N SER A 120 21.64 -5.58 8.71
CA SER A 120 20.34 -5.24 9.30
C SER A 120 19.51 -4.36 8.36
N ILE A 121 18.19 -4.43 8.50
CA ILE A 121 17.25 -3.61 7.71
C ILE A 121 17.58 -2.12 7.86
N ASP A 122 17.92 -1.68 9.08
CA ASP A 122 18.30 -0.30 9.38
C ASP A 122 19.58 0.13 8.63
N ALA A 123 20.63 -0.71 8.62
CA ALA A 123 21.85 -0.44 7.88
C ALA A 123 21.61 -0.38 6.35
N GLN A 124 20.82 -1.32 5.81
CA GLN A 124 20.41 -1.29 4.41
C GLN A 124 19.65 -0.01 4.08
N PHE A 125 18.71 0.38 4.94
CA PHE A 125 17.88 1.57 4.73
C PHE A 125 18.74 2.84 4.77
N SER A 126 19.63 2.95 5.76
CA SER A 126 20.56 4.08 5.88
C SER A 126 21.39 4.26 4.61
N THR A 127 22.12 3.21 4.21
CA THR A 127 23.12 3.29 3.15
C THR A 127 22.49 3.34 1.75
N LEU A 128 21.40 2.60 1.50
CA LEU A 128 20.81 2.49 0.17
C LEU A 128 19.69 3.52 -0.09
N LEU A 129 19.09 4.10 0.95
CA LEU A 129 17.98 5.05 0.82
C LEU A 129 18.26 6.37 1.51
N THR A 130 18.48 6.37 2.82
CA THR A 130 18.54 7.62 3.60
C THR A 130 19.68 8.53 3.15
N GLU A 131 20.91 8.03 3.14
CA GLU A 131 22.10 8.80 2.74
C GLU A 131 22.00 9.35 1.30
N PRO A 132 21.73 8.54 0.25
CA PRO A 132 21.69 9.06 -1.11
C PRO A 132 20.51 10.02 -1.35
N ILE A 133 19.35 9.77 -0.74
CA ILE A 133 18.17 10.65 -0.89
C ILE A 133 18.37 11.95 -0.13
N GLN A 134 18.98 11.94 1.07
CA GLN A 134 19.28 13.16 1.82
C GLN A 134 20.25 14.05 1.05
N ASN A 135 21.33 13.49 0.49
CA ASN A 135 22.29 14.25 -0.32
C ASN A 135 21.60 14.92 -1.52
N LEU A 136 20.64 14.24 -2.15
CA LEU A 136 19.86 14.78 -3.25
C LEU A 136 18.82 15.83 -2.78
N ALA A 137 18.28 15.68 -1.57
CA ALA A 137 17.40 16.67 -0.95
C ALA A 137 18.13 17.97 -0.64
N ASP A 138 19.37 17.88 -0.17
CA ASP A 138 20.22 19.03 0.14
C ASP A 138 20.58 19.83 -1.13
N SER A 139 20.55 19.19 -2.31
CA SER A 139 20.70 19.87 -3.60
C SER A 139 19.41 20.56 -4.10
N GLY A 140 18.32 20.53 -3.32
CA GLY A 140 17.04 21.13 -3.66
C GLY A 140 16.13 20.31 -4.58
N TYR A 141 16.48 19.05 -4.90
CA TYR A 141 15.68 18.22 -5.82
C TYR A 141 14.23 18.07 -5.36
N PHE A 142 14.02 17.85 -4.06
CA PHE A 142 12.72 17.69 -3.43
C PHE A 142 12.06 19.01 -3.02
N GLN A 143 12.31 20.12 -3.74
CA GLN A 143 11.53 21.35 -3.58
C GLN A 143 10.24 21.32 -4.42
N PHE A 144 10.18 20.48 -5.45
CA PHE A 144 9.01 20.40 -6.34
C PHE A 144 7.97 19.37 -5.84
N PRO A 145 6.69 19.75 -5.63
CA PRO A 145 5.65 18.86 -5.10
C PRO A 145 5.45 17.56 -5.90
N ALA A 146 5.73 17.60 -7.21
CA ALA A 146 5.59 16.45 -8.11
C ALA A 146 6.77 15.45 -8.05
N SER A 147 7.76 15.65 -7.18
CA SER A 147 8.90 14.72 -7.09
C SER A 147 8.43 13.32 -6.62
N PRO A 148 9.04 12.22 -7.10
CA PRO A 148 8.72 10.88 -6.63
C PRO A 148 9.13 10.72 -5.15
N ARG A 149 8.16 10.70 -4.24
CA ARG A 149 8.39 10.67 -2.78
C ARG A 149 7.63 9.58 -2.05
N VAL A 150 6.61 9.00 -2.69
CA VAL A 150 5.71 8.07 -2.00
C VAL A 150 6.25 6.64 -2.09
N VAL A 151 6.41 6.01 -0.94
CA VAL A 151 6.73 4.59 -0.79
C VAL A 151 5.50 3.89 -0.23
N ILE A 152 4.98 2.90 -0.95
CA ILE A 152 3.84 2.09 -0.51
C ILE A 152 4.33 0.73 -0.03
N ILE A 153 3.94 0.33 1.17
CA ILE A 153 4.22 -1.00 1.74
C ILE A 153 2.88 -1.65 2.10
N ASP A 154 2.47 -2.64 1.33
CA ASP A 154 1.23 -3.38 1.57
C ASP A 154 1.51 -4.75 2.19
N GLY A 155 0.63 -5.14 3.13
CA GLY A 155 0.67 -6.44 3.78
C GLY A 155 1.83 -6.60 4.74
N LEU A 156 2.20 -5.56 5.52
CA LEU A 156 3.32 -5.71 6.48
C LEU A 156 3.10 -6.88 7.46
N ASP A 157 1.84 -7.17 7.84
CA ASP A 157 1.44 -8.34 8.64
C ASP A 157 1.60 -9.71 7.92
N GLU A 158 1.92 -9.69 6.63
CA GLU A 158 2.22 -10.89 5.84
C GLU A 158 3.72 -11.20 5.78
N CYS A 159 4.57 -10.33 6.31
CA CYS A 159 5.96 -10.66 6.58
C CYS A 159 6.03 -11.68 7.73
N SER A 160 6.73 -12.79 7.54
CA SER A 160 6.64 -13.98 8.39
C SER A 160 7.16 -13.79 9.82
N ALA A 161 8.03 -12.80 10.06
CA ALA A 161 8.68 -12.58 11.35
C ALA A 161 8.20 -11.25 11.98
N PRO A 162 7.49 -11.29 13.13
CA PRO A 162 7.06 -10.09 13.86
C PRO A 162 8.20 -9.12 14.18
N GLU A 163 9.38 -9.64 14.52
CA GLU A 163 10.57 -8.85 14.82
C GLU A 163 11.05 -8.10 13.58
N ALA A 164 10.99 -8.73 12.41
CA ALA A 164 11.33 -8.09 11.15
C ALA A 164 10.32 -6.99 10.78
N GLN A 165 9.03 -7.21 11.05
CA GLN A 165 8.00 -6.18 10.84
C GLN A 165 8.27 -4.94 11.69
N VAL A 166 8.58 -5.12 12.98
CA VAL A 166 8.95 -4.01 13.87
C VAL A 166 10.26 -3.36 13.42
N ALA A 167 11.26 -4.14 13.02
CA ALA A 167 12.53 -3.60 12.52
C ALA A 167 12.35 -2.73 11.26
N ILE A 168 11.43 -3.08 10.35
CA ILE A 168 11.07 -2.24 9.20
C ILE A 168 10.52 -0.89 9.67
N LEU A 169 9.58 -0.90 10.61
CA LEU A 169 8.99 0.34 11.15
C LEU A 169 10.04 1.21 11.84
N MET A 170 10.93 0.60 12.62
CA MET A 170 12.01 1.33 13.30
C MET A 170 12.97 1.95 12.30
N ALA A 171 13.41 1.22 11.26
CA ALA A 171 14.28 1.74 10.21
C ALA A 171 13.66 2.95 9.49
N ILE A 172 12.35 2.89 9.17
CA ILE A 172 11.61 4.01 8.56
C ILE A 172 11.61 5.22 9.50
N THR A 173 11.26 5.03 10.78
CA THR A 173 11.23 6.16 11.73
C THR A 173 12.61 6.75 12.01
N ASN A 174 13.64 5.90 12.10
CA ASN A 174 15.02 6.34 12.27
C ASN A 174 15.44 7.21 11.09
N ALA A 175 15.15 6.78 9.86
CA ALA A 175 15.42 7.55 8.66
C ALA A 175 14.71 8.90 8.64
N LEU A 176 13.43 8.95 9.04
CA LEU A 176 12.63 10.19 9.09
C LEU A 176 13.02 11.14 10.23
N ARG A 177 13.60 10.64 11.32
CA ARG A 177 14.01 11.44 12.48
C ARG A 177 15.44 11.95 12.37
N MET A 178 16.36 11.09 11.95
CA MET A 178 17.78 11.41 11.88
C MET A 178 18.12 12.21 10.62
N ALA A 179 17.38 11.99 9.54
CA ALA A 179 17.48 12.74 8.30
C ALA A 179 16.17 13.48 8.04
N ARG A 180 16.21 14.68 7.44
CA ARG A 180 15.01 15.38 6.97
C ARG A 180 14.53 14.75 5.66
N LEU A 181 14.30 13.44 5.71
CA LEU A 181 14.09 12.61 4.54
C LEU A 181 12.74 12.99 3.91
N PRO A 182 12.71 13.48 2.66
CA PRO A 182 11.49 13.99 2.04
C PRO A 182 10.63 12.87 1.45
N LEU A 183 10.48 11.76 2.17
CA LEU A 183 9.69 10.61 1.75
C LEU A 183 8.40 10.49 2.56
N LEU A 184 7.38 9.94 1.90
CA LEU A 184 6.09 9.60 2.50
C LEU A 184 5.89 8.10 2.45
N PHE A 185 5.53 7.48 3.57
CA PHE A 185 5.31 6.04 3.69
C PHE A 185 3.83 5.74 3.90
N LEU A 186 3.20 5.12 2.90
CA LEU A 186 1.86 4.57 3.03
C LEU A 186 1.98 3.08 3.37
N ILE A 187 1.67 2.73 4.62
CA ILE A 187 1.81 1.37 5.12
C ILE A 187 0.42 0.78 5.34
N ALA A 188 0.13 -0.36 4.74
CA ALA A 188 -1.11 -1.09 4.92
C ALA A 188 -0.86 -2.41 5.66
N SER A 189 -1.58 -2.64 6.77
CA SER A 189 -1.49 -3.89 7.51
C SER A 189 -2.69 -4.17 8.41
N ARG A 190 -2.79 -5.38 8.95
CA ARG A 190 -3.68 -5.66 10.09
C ARG A 190 -3.15 -5.00 11.37
N PRO A 191 -4.03 -4.63 12.31
CA PRO A 191 -3.64 -4.11 13.62
C PRO A 191 -3.21 -5.23 14.58
N GLU A 192 -2.28 -6.08 14.17
CA GLU A 192 -1.67 -7.08 15.06
C GLU A 192 -0.99 -6.37 16.24
N SER A 193 -0.92 -7.02 17.40
CA SER A 193 -0.58 -6.35 18.66
C SER A 193 0.81 -5.70 18.65
N HIS A 194 1.82 -6.36 18.09
CA HIS A 194 3.18 -5.82 17.97
C HIS A 194 3.26 -4.65 16.98
N LEU A 195 2.51 -4.69 15.87
CA LEU A 195 2.43 -3.57 14.92
C LEU A 195 1.73 -2.37 15.55
N SER A 196 0.57 -2.59 16.18
CA SER A 196 -0.17 -1.55 16.89
C SER A 196 0.66 -0.92 18.01
N GLY A 197 1.41 -1.73 18.75
CA GLY A 197 2.36 -1.28 19.76
C GLY A 197 3.49 -0.44 19.17
N ALA A 198 4.10 -0.89 18.06
CA ALA A 198 5.16 -0.15 17.38
C ALA A 198 4.68 1.21 16.86
N PHE A 199 3.51 1.27 16.20
CA PHE A 199 2.91 2.52 15.72
C PHE A 199 2.43 3.46 16.83
N THR A 200 2.23 2.97 18.05
CA THR A 200 1.86 3.80 19.22
C THR A 200 3.08 4.18 20.07
N SER A 201 4.26 3.68 19.72
CA SER A 201 5.49 4.00 20.43
C SER A 201 5.89 5.47 20.25
N LYS A 202 6.73 5.96 21.16
CA LYS A 202 7.28 7.33 21.11
C LYS A 202 8.03 7.63 19.80
N SER A 203 8.51 6.61 19.11
CA SER A 203 9.23 6.76 17.83
C SER A 203 8.37 7.40 16.74
N PHE A 204 7.06 7.12 16.74
CA PHE A 204 6.09 7.61 15.75
C PHE A 204 5.32 8.86 16.18
N HIS A 205 5.54 9.36 17.41
CA HIS A 205 4.82 10.53 17.89
C HIS A 205 5.14 11.76 17.04
N GLY A 206 4.11 12.35 16.45
CA GLY A 206 4.23 13.50 15.53
C GLY A 206 4.62 13.13 14.09
N PHE A 207 4.70 11.84 13.74
CA PHE A 207 5.05 11.37 12.39
C PHE A 207 3.96 10.52 11.72
N LEU A 208 2.94 10.08 12.48
CA LEU A 208 2.00 9.03 12.08
C LEU A 208 0.56 9.53 11.95
N SER A 209 0.06 9.48 10.73
CA SER A 209 -1.37 9.56 10.42
C SER A 209 -2.00 8.17 10.43
N ARG A 210 -3.19 8.04 11.00
CA ARG A 210 -3.91 6.77 11.10
C ARG A 210 -5.19 6.80 10.27
N LEU A 211 -5.35 5.80 9.42
CA LEU A 211 -6.56 5.56 8.64
C LEU A 211 -7.07 4.16 8.93
N THR A 212 -8.03 4.05 9.84
CA THR A 212 -8.71 2.78 10.14
C THR A 212 -9.86 2.58 9.17
N LEU A 213 -9.87 1.45 8.46
CA LEU A 213 -10.96 1.05 7.58
C LEU A 213 -12.08 0.43 8.42
N ASP A 214 -13.04 1.27 8.79
CA ASP A 214 -14.22 0.91 9.56
C ASP A 214 -15.52 1.38 8.85
N GLU A 215 -16.64 1.31 9.58
CA GLU A 215 -17.97 1.69 9.09
C GLU A 215 -18.11 3.17 8.70
N SER A 216 -17.22 4.05 9.18
CA SER A 216 -17.27 5.49 8.83
C SER A 216 -17.06 5.74 7.33
N PHE A 217 -16.44 4.79 6.62
CA PHE A 217 -16.25 4.84 5.17
C PHE A 217 -17.37 4.15 4.39
N SER A 218 -18.45 3.72 5.05
CA SER A 218 -19.64 3.11 4.44
C SER A 218 -19.31 1.92 3.52
N PRO A 219 -18.58 0.90 4.01
CA PRO A 219 -18.13 -0.22 3.19
C PRO A 219 -19.29 -1.00 2.55
N ASP A 220 -20.45 -1.09 3.20
CA ASP A 220 -21.64 -1.76 2.66
C ASP A 220 -22.20 -1.05 1.41
N HIS A 221 -22.11 0.27 1.34
CA HIS A 221 -22.50 1.02 0.13
C HIS A 221 -21.55 0.70 -1.03
N ASP A 222 -20.25 0.67 -0.76
CA ASP A 222 -19.26 0.32 -1.77
C ASP A 222 -19.39 -1.15 -2.22
N ILE A 223 -19.68 -2.07 -1.29
CA ILE A 223 -19.92 -3.49 -1.59
C ILE A 223 -21.17 -3.65 -2.46
N ARG A 224 -22.23 -2.88 -2.21
CA ARG A 224 -23.42 -2.87 -3.06
C ARG A 224 -23.08 -2.50 -4.50
N ILE A 225 -22.36 -1.38 -4.69
CA ILE A 225 -21.94 -0.93 -6.03
C ILE A 225 -21.15 -2.02 -6.74
N PHE A 226 -20.19 -2.64 -6.04
CA PHE A 226 -19.40 -3.74 -6.59
C PHE A 226 -20.29 -4.93 -6.99
N LEU A 227 -21.20 -5.37 -6.13
CA LEU A 227 -22.09 -6.50 -6.42
C LEU A 227 -23.01 -6.18 -7.61
N GLU A 228 -23.62 -5.00 -7.64
CA GLU A 228 -24.50 -4.56 -8.74
C GLU A 228 -23.78 -4.61 -10.09
N ASP A 229 -22.59 -4.02 -10.18
CA ASP A 229 -21.79 -4.01 -11.41
C ASP A 229 -21.37 -5.43 -11.80
N GLN A 230 -20.89 -6.26 -10.86
CA GLN A 230 -20.44 -7.61 -11.16
C GLN A 230 -21.58 -8.54 -11.57
N PHE A 231 -22.76 -8.45 -10.93
CA PHE A 231 -23.91 -9.22 -11.35
C PHE A 231 -24.42 -8.77 -12.72
N GLN A 232 -24.36 -7.48 -13.03
CA GLN A 232 -24.71 -6.99 -14.36
C GLN A 232 -23.76 -7.56 -15.43
N GLU A 233 -22.45 -7.56 -15.17
CA GLU A 233 -21.46 -8.18 -16.05
C GLU A 233 -21.68 -9.69 -16.24
N LEU A 234 -21.96 -10.42 -15.15
CA LEU A 234 -22.30 -11.84 -15.21
C LEU A 234 -23.54 -12.08 -16.06
N LYS A 235 -24.59 -11.28 -15.89
CA LYS A 235 -25.80 -11.37 -16.69
C LYS A 235 -25.55 -11.13 -18.16
N ASP A 236 -24.77 -10.10 -18.50
CA ASP A 236 -24.52 -9.70 -19.87
C ASP A 236 -23.67 -10.73 -20.64
N SER A 237 -22.76 -11.40 -19.94
CA SER A 237 -21.89 -12.46 -20.46
C SER A 237 -22.49 -13.86 -20.38
N HIS A 238 -23.61 -14.06 -19.66
CA HIS A 238 -24.20 -15.39 -19.45
C HIS A 238 -24.78 -15.97 -20.76
N PRO A 239 -24.46 -17.23 -21.13
CA PRO A 239 -25.00 -17.86 -22.35
C PRO A 239 -26.52 -17.93 -22.39
N LEU A 240 -27.16 -18.03 -21.23
CA LEU A 240 -28.62 -18.09 -21.08
C LEU A 240 -29.24 -16.75 -20.66
N ARG A 241 -28.58 -15.60 -20.90
CA ARG A 241 -29.07 -14.27 -20.48
C ARG A 241 -30.51 -13.95 -20.90
N ALA A 242 -30.94 -14.49 -22.04
CA ALA A 242 -32.32 -14.33 -22.54
C ALA A 242 -33.38 -14.97 -21.63
N TYR A 243 -32.99 -15.94 -20.80
CA TYR A 243 -33.84 -16.61 -19.83
C TYR A 243 -33.71 -16.04 -18.42
N LEU A 244 -32.76 -15.12 -18.19
CA LEU A 244 -32.62 -14.44 -16.91
C LEU A 244 -33.65 -13.32 -16.81
N PRO A 245 -34.34 -13.16 -15.67
CA PRO A 245 -35.30 -12.08 -15.51
C PRO A 245 -34.60 -10.71 -15.58
N PRO A 246 -35.30 -9.65 -16.02
CA PRO A 246 -34.76 -8.29 -16.03
C PRO A 246 -34.24 -7.85 -14.65
N SER A 247 -34.92 -8.27 -13.58
CA SER A 247 -34.57 -8.01 -12.19
C SER A 247 -33.63 -9.08 -11.58
N TRP A 248 -32.76 -9.71 -12.37
CA TRP A 248 -31.74 -10.62 -11.87
C TRP A 248 -30.45 -9.87 -11.53
N PRO A 249 -29.86 -10.08 -10.33
CA PRO A 249 -30.47 -10.71 -9.17
C PRO A 249 -31.56 -9.82 -8.56
N LEU A 250 -32.50 -10.43 -7.82
CA LEU A 250 -33.55 -9.68 -7.13
C LEU A 250 -32.92 -8.71 -6.10
N PRO A 251 -33.46 -7.50 -5.91
CA PRO A 251 -32.94 -6.53 -4.94
C PRO A 251 -32.72 -7.11 -3.54
N ASP A 252 -33.67 -7.90 -3.02
CA ASP A 252 -33.57 -8.53 -1.70
C ASP A 252 -32.38 -9.49 -1.58
N ILE A 253 -31.95 -10.10 -2.69
CA ILE A 253 -30.76 -10.96 -2.73
C ILE A 253 -29.51 -10.10 -2.59
N LEU A 254 -29.42 -8.97 -3.31
CA LEU A 254 -28.31 -8.03 -3.15
C LEU A 254 -28.25 -7.50 -1.72
N ASP A 255 -29.38 -7.10 -1.14
CA ASP A 255 -29.46 -6.63 0.24
C ASP A 255 -28.94 -7.69 1.23
N THR A 256 -29.34 -8.95 1.04
CA THR A 256 -28.87 -10.07 1.85
C THR A 256 -27.36 -10.28 1.70
N LEU A 257 -26.83 -10.19 0.48
CA LEU A 257 -25.40 -10.38 0.22
C LEU A 257 -24.56 -9.25 0.84
N VAL A 258 -25.03 -8.00 0.73
CA VAL A 258 -24.39 -6.84 1.36
C VAL A 258 -24.37 -7.01 2.88
N TRP A 259 -25.52 -7.34 3.48
CA TRP A 259 -25.60 -7.57 4.91
C TRP A 259 -24.67 -8.70 5.38
N LYS A 260 -24.64 -9.82 4.65
CA LYS A 260 -23.74 -10.95 4.95
C LYS A 260 -22.27 -10.62 4.76
N ALA A 261 -21.93 -9.66 3.89
CA ALA A 261 -20.56 -9.22 3.70
C ALA A 261 -20.01 -8.51 4.95
N SER A 262 -20.86 -7.83 5.72
CA SER A 262 -20.48 -7.14 6.97
C SER A 262 -19.21 -6.27 6.78
N GLY A 263 -19.22 -5.42 5.75
CA GLY A 263 -18.08 -4.58 5.38
C GLY A 263 -16.85 -5.29 4.77
N GLN A 264 -16.89 -6.60 4.55
CA GLN A 264 -15.75 -7.39 4.04
C GLN A 264 -15.90 -7.71 2.54
N PHE A 265 -15.10 -7.02 1.72
CA PHE A 265 -15.03 -7.24 0.26
C PHE A 265 -14.66 -8.67 -0.13
N ILE A 266 -13.88 -9.39 0.69
CA ILE A 266 -13.52 -10.78 0.39
C ILE A 266 -14.75 -11.70 0.30
N TYR A 267 -15.81 -11.41 1.06
CA TYR A 267 -17.05 -12.16 0.97
C TYR A 267 -17.73 -11.92 -0.37
N ALA A 268 -17.93 -10.66 -0.73
CA ALA A 268 -18.58 -10.26 -1.97
C ALA A 268 -17.84 -10.79 -3.20
N SER A 269 -16.50 -10.68 -3.24
CA SER A 269 -15.70 -11.21 -4.35
C SER A 269 -15.73 -12.74 -4.43
N THR A 270 -15.85 -13.43 -3.29
CA THR A 270 -16.03 -14.88 -3.27
C THR A 270 -17.39 -15.28 -3.85
N VAL A 271 -18.46 -14.55 -3.52
CA VAL A 271 -19.80 -14.80 -4.07
C VAL A 271 -19.84 -14.60 -5.59
N ILE A 272 -19.19 -13.57 -6.11
CA ILE A 272 -19.14 -13.34 -7.57
C ILE A 272 -18.36 -14.43 -8.30
N LYS A 273 -17.37 -15.05 -7.63
CA LYS A 273 -16.50 -16.06 -8.23
C LYS A 273 -17.16 -17.45 -8.38
N TYR A 274 -18.13 -17.79 -7.54
CA TYR A 274 -18.69 -19.15 -7.43
C TYR A 274 -20.22 -19.15 -7.56
#